data_AF-A0A7K8FAC3-F1
#
_entry.id   AF-A0A7K8FAC3-F1
#
_cell.length_a   1.000
_cell.length_b   1.000
_cell.length_c   1.000
_cell.angle_alpha   90.00
_cell.angle_beta   90.00
_cell.angle_gamma   90.00
#
_symmetry.space_group_name_H-M   'P 1'
#
loop_
_entity.id
_entity.type
_entity.pdbx_description
1 polymer ?
#
loop_
_entity_poly.entity_id
_entity_poly.type
_entity_poly.pdbx_seq_one_letter_code
_entity_poly.pdbx_strand_id
1 'polypeptide(L)'
;LWTALCVAMYFFGTRAEITQTPSLVVREDENAALKCSQNNGHSSMYWYLQQPEKAMQLVYSSYGANQKQEGDLRAGFQADRPTLAEFNLDILSVKLNHSGIYFCASSLDTTLQSHLLSLHK
;
A
#
# COMPACT_ATOMS: atom_id res chain seq x y z
N LEU A 1 43.27 -2.56 12.35
CA LEU A 1 42.49 -3.70 11.78
C LEU A 1 41.08 -3.80 12.36
N TRP A 2 40.82 -3.46 13.62
CA TRP A 2 39.47 -3.50 14.21
C TRP A 2 38.57 -2.31 13.82
N THR A 3 39.15 -1.14 13.52
CA THR A 3 38.41 0.07 13.10
C THR A 3 37.80 -0.06 11.70
N ALA A 4 38.42 -0.84 10.81
CA ALA A 4 37.92 -1.05 9.46
C ALA A 4 36.64 -1.91 9.42
N LEU A 5 36.49 -2.85 10.37
CA LEU A 5 35.31 -3.71 10.49
C LEU A 5 34.06 -2.92 10.93
N CYS A 6 34.21 -1.92 11.80
CA CYS A 6 33.07 -1.09 12.22
C CYS A 6 32.52 -0.21 11.09
N VAL A 7 33.37 0.28 10.19
CA VAL A 7 32.93 1.12 9.06
C VAL A 7 32.26 0.28 7.97
N ALA A 8 32.69 -0.97 7.77
CA ALA A 8 32.06 -1.88 6.82
C ALA A 8 30.63 -2.32 7.22
N MET A 9 30.30 -2.27 8.52
CA MET A 9 28.95 -2.63 9.00
C MET A 9 27.91 -1.51 8.81
N TYR A 10 28.30 -0.30 8.41
CA TYR A 10 27.39 0.83 8.22
C TYR A 10 26.66 0.85 6.86
N PHE A 11 27.02 -0.03 5.92
CA PHE A 11 26.48 -0.01 4.56
C PHE A 11 25.47 -1.12 4.25
N PHE A 12 25.19 -2.04 5.17
CA PHE A 12 24.20 -3.12 4.99
C PHE A 12 22.87 -2.86 5.68
N GLY A 13 22.46 -1.58 5.79
CA GLY A 13 21.07 -1.25 6.08
C GLY A 13 20.31 -1.11 4.77
N THR A 14 19.64 -2.15 4.28
CA THR A 14 18.61 -1.96 3.25
C THR A 14 17.52 -1.10 3.90
N ARG A 15 17.39 0.16 3.46
CA ARG A 15 16.28 1.00 3.90
C ARG A 15 14.99 0.27 3.54
N ALA A 16 14.20 -0.06 4.56
CA ALA A 16 12.83 -0.49 4.40
C ALA A 16 12.10 0.59 3.61
N GLU A 17 11.74 0.29 2.36
CA GLU A 17 11.24 1.29 1.43
C GLU A 17 10.02 0.75 0.69
N ILE A 18 8.90 1.44 0.88
CA ILE A 18 7.77 1.38 -0.03
C ILE A 18 8.08 2.35 -1.18
N THR A 19 8.10 1.85 -2.40
CA THR A 19 8.14 2.68 -3.61
C THR A 19 6.76 2.67 -4.25
N GLN A 20 6.19 3.83 -4.56
CA GLN A 20 4.88 3.91 -5.21
C GLN A 20 4.86 4.99 -6.31
N THR A 21 3.86 4.93 -7.20
CA THR A 21 3.60 6.01 -8.17
C THR A 21 3.44 7.34 -7.42
N PRO A 22 4.27 8.38 -7.71
CA PRO A 22 4.31 9.58 -6.88
C PRO A 22 3.10 10.50 -7.06
N SER A 23 2.69 10.74 -8.30
CA SER A 23 1.54 11.58 -8.64
C SER A 23 1.04 11.24 -10.04
N LEU A 24 -0.26 11.34 -10.25
CA LEU A 24 -0.89 11.09 -11.55
C LEU A 24 -2.09 12.03 -11.71
N VAL A 25 -2.20 12.66 -12.89
CA VAL A 25 -3.35 13.48 -13.28
C VAL A 25 -3.92 12.88 -14.55
N VAL A 26 -5.20 12.55 -14.53
CA VAL A 26 -5.94 11.89 -15.61
C VAL A 26 -7.28 12.56 -15.81
N ARG A 27 -7.87 12.42 -16.99
CA ARG A 27 -9.22 12.91 -17.25
C ARG A 27 -10.26 11.92 -16.72
N GLU A 28 -11.49 12.40 -16.52
CA GLU A 28 -12.59 11.48 -16.24
C GLU A 28 -12.78 10.49 -17.39
N ASP A 29 -13.29 9.30 -17.07
CA ASP A 29 -13.50 8.15 -17.96
C ASP A 29 -12.22 7.48 -18.51
N GLU A 30 -11.04 8.06 -18.29
CA GLU A 30 -9.77 7.38 -18.54
C GLU A 30 -9.47 6.34 -17.45
N ASN A 31 -8.57 5.41 -17.76
CA ASN A 31 -8.04 4.48 -16.77
C ASN A 31 -6.72 5.01 -16.20
N ALA A 32 -6.47 4.72 -14.93
CA ALA A 32 -5.22 5.04 -14.25
C ALA A 32 -4.61 3.77 -13.63
N ALA A 33 -3.29 3.74 -13.52
CA ALA A 33 -2.56 2.64 -12.90
C ALA A 33 -1.57 3.18 -11.86
N LEU A 34 -1.70 2.69 -10.63
CA LEU A 34 -0.82 2.97 -9.50
C LEU A 34 -0.02 1.72 -9.19
N LYS A 35 1.30 1.88 -9.08
CA LYS A 35 2.21 0.79 -8.74
C LYS A 35 2.70 0.97 -7.32
N CYS A 36 2.90 -0.14 -6.63
CA CYS A 36 3.60 -0.16 -5.35
C CYS A 36 4.53 -1.37 -5.28
N SER A 37 5.72 -1.14 -4.74
CA SER A 37 6.67 -2.20 -4.41
C SER A 37 7.29 -2.02 -3.02
N GLN A 38 7.76 -3.12 -2.43
CA GLN A 38 8.38 -3.20 -1.11
C GLN A 38 9.60 -4.13 -1.13
N ASN A 39 10.61 -3.83 -0.30
CA ASN A 39 11.84 -4.62 -0.15
C ASN A 39 12.00 -5.24 1.25
N ASN A 40 10.96 -5.18 2.08
CA ASN A 40 10.91 -5.67 3.45
C ASN A 40 10.60 -7.17 3.57
N GLY A 41 10.20 -7.84 2.50
CA GLY A 41 9.73 -9.24 2.56
C GLY A 41 8.39 -9.41 3.31
N HIS A 42 7.63 -8.32 3.47
CA HIS A 42 6.32 -8.32 4.11
C HIS A 42 5.31 -9.17 3.34
N SER A 43 4.54 -9.99 4.07
CA SER A 43 3.46 -10.82 3.50
C SER A 43 2.30 -9.95 3.04
N SER A 44 1.94 -8.97 3.88
CA SER A 44 0.74 -8.18 3.74
C SER A 44 1.03 -6.86 3.04
N MET A 45 0.15 -6.43 2.13
CA MET A 45 0.17 -5.09 1.54
C MET A 45 -1.25 -4.54 1.42
N TYR A 46 -1.33 -3.20 1.41
CA TYR A 46 -2.58 -2.47 1.48
C TYR A 46 -2.53 -1.28 0.54
N TRP A 47 -3.67 -0.99 -0.08
CA TRP A 47 -3.95 0.27 -0.75
C TRP A 47 -5.02 1.03 0.01
N TYR A 48 -4.71 2.26 0.36
CA TYR A 48 -5.64 3.19 0.96
C TYR A 48 -5.86 4.42 0.09
N LEU A 49 -7.08 4.96 0.13
CA LEU A 49 -7.42 6.26 -0.43
C LEU A 49 -7.76 7.21 0.71
N GLN A 50 -7.11 8.37 0.73
CA GLN A 50 -7.48 9.50 1.57
C GLN A 50 -8.01 10.63 0.68
N GLN A 51 -9.32 10.84 0.72
CA GLN A 51 -9.95 11.99 0.07
C GLN A 51 -9.84 13.23 0.98
N PRO A 52 -9.96 14.45 0.44
CA PRO A 52 -10.01 15.66 1.26
C PRO A 52 -11.04 15.52 2.40
N GLU A 53 -10.62 15.85 3.61
CA GLU A 53 -11.44 15.85 4.83
C GLU A 53 -12.04 14.49 5.24
N LYS A 54 -11.64 13.39 4.59
CA LYS A 54 -12.07 12.03 4.96
C LYS A 54 -10.96 11.28 5.71
N ALA A 55 -11.40 10.33 6.53
CA ALA A 55 -10.51 9.33 7.08
C ALA A 55 -9.91 8.47 5.95
N MET A 56 -8.78 7.83 6.23
CA MET A 56 -8.14 6.89 5.32
C MET A 56 -9.05 5.66 5.12
N GLN A 57 -9.38 5.32 3.88
CA GLN A 57 -10.29 4.22 3.55
C GLN A 57 -9.53 3.10 2.85
N LEU A 58 -9.77 1.85 3.23
CA LEU A 58 -9.14 0.69 2.61
C LEU A 58 -9.77 0.44 1.24
N VAL A 59 -8.94 0.40 0.19
CA VAL A 59 -9.36 0.03 -1.17
C VAL A 59 -9.17 -1.47 -1.38
N TYR A 60 -7.95 -1.96 -1.13
CA TYR A 60 -7.62 -3.38 -1.21
C TYR A 60 -6.59 -3.76 -0.16
N SER A 61 -6.69 -5.00 0.32
CA SER A 61 -5.66 -5.67 1.12
C SER A 61 -5.21 -6.95 0.43
N SER A 62 -4.05 -7.44 0.81
CA SER A 62 -3.45 -8.66 0.27
C SER A 62 -2.55 -9.26 1.33
N TYR A 63 -2.66 -10.57 1.57
CA TYR A 63 -1.88 -11.31 2.58
C TYR A 63 -0.83 -12.25 1.97
N GLY A 64 -0.62 -12.16 0.66
CA GLY A 64 0.34 -12.97 -0.07
C GLY A 64 0.23 -12.78 -1.57
N ALA A 65 1.19 -13.32 -2.32
CA ALA A 65 1.17 -13.30 -3.77
C ALA A 65 -0.12 -13.96 -4.30
N ASN A 66 -0.70 -13.35 -5.33
CA ASN A 66 -1.97 -13.73 -5.97
C ASN A 66 -3.20 -13.69 -5.05
N GLN A 67 -3.10 -13.10 -3.86
CA GLN A 67 -4.22 -12.91 -2.94
C GLN A 67 -4.60 -11.43 -2.90
N LYS A 68 -5.89 -11.15 -3.02
CA LYS A 68 -6.45 -9.80 -2.87
C LYS A 68 -7.82 -9.88 -2.21
N GLN A 69 -8.10 -8.93 -1.33
CA GLN A 69 -9.36 -8.77 -0.63
C GLN A 69 -9.80 -7.33 -0.77
N GLU A 70 -11.04 -7.16 -1.23
CA GLU A 70 -11.68 -5.85 -1.32
C GLU A 70 -11.82 -5.20 0.05
N GLY A 71 -11.55 -3.90 0.11
CA GLY A 71 -11.82 -3.08 1.29
C GLY A 71 -13.24 -2.48 1.27
N ASP A 72 -13.34 -1.31 1.88
CA ASP A 72 -14.57 -0.53 1.98
C ASP A 72 -14.94 0.12 0.65
N LEU A 73 -13.93 0.46 -0.16
CA LEU A 73 -14.08 1.08 -1.48
C LEU A 73 -13.94 0.02 -2.58
N ARG A 74 -15.02 -0.19 -3.34
CA ARG A 74 -15.09 -1.26 -4.35
C ARG A 74 -15.26 -0.76 -5.78
N ALA A 75 -16.10 0.25 -5.99
CA ALA A 75 -16.46 0.69 -7.32
C ALA A 75 -15.27 1.34 -8.05
N GLY A 76 -14.96 0.87 -9.26
CA GLY A 76 -13.96 1.48 -10.13
C GLY A 76 -12.51 1.11 -9.82
N PHE A 77 -12.24 0.20 -8.87
CA PHE A 77 -10.88 -0.25 -8.53
C PHE A 77 -10.66 -1.71 -8.90
N GLN A 78 -9.46 -2.04 -9.36
CA GLN A 78 -8.98 -3.41 -9.51
C GLN A 78 -7.54 -3.51 -9.02
N ALA A 79 -7.27 -4.46 -8.13
CA ALA A 79 -5.90 -4.70 -7.65
C ALA A 79 -5.28 -5.96 -8.26
N ASP A 80 -3.96 -5.96 -8.39
CA ASP A 80 -3.16 -7.11 -8.78
C ASP A 80 -1.95 -7.27 -7.86
N ARG A 81 -1.68 -8.51 -7.43
CA ARG A 81 -0.59 -8.87 -6.50
C ARG A 81 0.26 -9.97 -7.12
N PRO A 82 1.12 -9.66 -8.10
CA PRO A 82 1.85 -10.68 -8.84
C PRO A 82 2.93 -11.35 -7.97
N THR A 83 3.52 -10.60 -7.03
CA THR A 83 4.59 -11.08 -6.15
C THR A 83 4.38 -10.59 -4.71
N LEU A 84 5.16 -11.11 -3.75
CA LEU A 84 5.21 -10.51 -2.41
C LEU A 84 5.76 -9.08 -2.44
N ALA A 85 6.58 -8.74 -3.42
CA ALA A 85 7.22 -7.43 -3.49
C ALA A 85 6.31 -6.38 -4.13
N GLU A 86 5.29 -6.75 -4.92
CA GLU A 86 4.51 -5.80 -5.73
C GLU A 86 3.01 -5.88 -5.44
N PHE A 87 2.35 -4.74 -5.38
CA PHE A 87 0.89 -4.63 -5.28
C PHE A 87 0.38 -3.45 -6.11
N ASN A 88 -0.20 -3.74 -7.28
CA ASN A 88 -0.67 -2.74 -8.23
C ASN A 88 -2.17 -2.47 -8.04
N LEU A 89 -2.58 -1.23 -8.35
CA LEU A 89 -3.97 -0.77 -8.29
C LEU A 89 -4.32 -0.03 -9.57
N ASP A 90 -5.26 -0.58 -10.33
CA ASP A 90 -5.88 0.05 -11.47
C ASP A 90 -7.18 0.74 -11.04
N ILE A 91 -7.40 1.93 -11.59
CA ILE A 91 -8.62 2.72 -11.44
C ILE A 91 -9.28 2.79 -12.81
N LEU A 92 -10.44 2.17 -12.96
CA LEU A 92 -11.17 2.07 -14.22
C LEU A 92 -12.21 3.17 -14.31
N SER A 93 -12.31 3.79 -15.49
CA SER A 93 -13.27 4.87 -15.78
C SER A 93 -13.28 5.91 -14.65
N VAL A 94 -12.15 6.61 -14.50
CA VAL A 94 -11.89 7.53 -13.39
C VAL A 94 -13.01 8.57 -13.25
N LYS A 95 -13.40 8.86 -12.00
CA LYS A 95 -14.39 9.86 -11.63
C LYS A 95 -13.81 10.80 -10.57
N LEU A 96 -14.43 11.97 -10.38
CA LEU A 96 -14.01 12.92 -9.34
C LEU A 96 -13.89 12.30 -7.93
N ASN A 97 -14.73 11.32 -7.58
CA ASN A 97 -14.65 10.64 -6.28
C ASN A 97 -13.47 9.67 -6.15
N HIS A 98 -12.68 9.44 -7.19
CA HIS A 98 -11.39 8.74 -7.12
C HIS A 98 -10.23 9.71 -6.86
N SER A 99 -10.48 11.02 -6.80
CA SER A 99 -9.43 12.00 -6.48
C SER A 99 -9.08 11.96 -4.98
N GLY A 100 -7.78 11.99 -4.69
CA GLY A 100 -7.24 11.96 -3.33
C GLY A 100 -5.79 11.51 -3.31
N ILE A 101 -5.28 11.29 -2.10
CA ILE A 101 -3.94 10.74 -1.88
C ILE A 101 -4.06 9.22 -1.73
N TYR A 102 -3.27 8.49 -2.50
CA TYR A 102 -3.19 7.05 -2.42
C TYR A 102 -1.96 6.65 -1.60
N PHE A 103 -2.17 5.79 -0.59
CA PHE A 103 -1.11 5.26 0.25
C PHE A 103 -0.99 3.75 0.06
N CYS A 104 0.20 3.30 -0.30
CA CYS A 104 0.58 1.91 -0.19
C CYS A 104 1.28 1.66 1.15
N ALA A 105 0.92 0.57 1.81
CA ALA A 105 1.55 0.12 3.05
C ALA A 105 1.83 -1.38 3.00
N SER A 106 2.74 -1.87 3.84
CA SER A 106 3.02 -3.30 3.99
C SER A 106 3.27 -3.67 5.44
N SER A 107 3.00 -4.93 5.79
CA SER A 107 3.23 -5.48 7.13
C SER A 107 3.71 -6.93 7.06
N LEU A 108 4.59 -7.31 8.00
CA LEU A 108 5.04 -8.69 8.17
C LEU A 108 3.89 -9.60 8.63
N ASP A 109 3.04 -9.09 9.51
CA ASP A 109 1.97 -9.83 10.17
C ASP A 109 0.67 -9.01 10.12
N THR A 110 -0.49 -9.69 10.05
CA THR A 110 -1.76 -9.04 10.33
C THR A 110 -1.91 -8.97 11.83
N THR A 111 -1.76 -7.78 12.42
CA THR A 111 -2.32 -7.58 13.75
C THR A 111 -3.80 -7.89 13.64
N LEU A 112 -4.25 -8.99 14.24
CA LEU A 112 -5.67 -9.26 14.41
C LEU A 112 -6.19 -8.09 15.24
N GLN A 113 -6.79 -7.10 14.58
CA GLN A 113 -7.39 -5.97 15.27
C GLN A 113 -8.62 -6.54 15.94
N SER A 114 -8.43 -7.13 17.14
CA SER A 114 -9.52 -7.50 18.01
C SER A 114 -10.37 -6.25 18.13
N HIS A 115 -11.66 -6.35 17.85
CA HIS A 115 -12.68 -5.34 18.05
C HIS A 115 -12.80 -4.93 19.54
N LEU A 116 -11.71 -4.49 20.18
CA LEU A 116 -11.73 -3.72 21.41
C LEU A 116 -11.85 -2.25 21.02
N LEU A 117 -12.86 -1.93 20.20
CA LEU A 117 -13.35 -0.58 20.08
C LEU A 117 -14.01 -0.23 21.42
N SER A 118 -13.32 0.59 22.20
CA SER A 118 -13.84 1.41 23.29
C SER A 118 -14.58 0.67 24.42
N LEU A 119 -13.80 0.19 25.39
CA LEU A 119 -14.19 0.20 26.80
C LEU A 119 -13.31 1.21 27.54
N HIS A 120 -13.43 2.48 27.21
CA HIS A 120 -13.14 3.55 28.16
C HIS A 120 -14.33 4.50 28.19
N LYS A 121 -14.90 4.56 29.38
CA LYS A 121 -16.07 5.33 29.81
C LYS A 121 -15.74 6.81 29.94
#